data_AF-A0A5U1A741-F1
#
_entry.id   AF-A0A5U1A741-F1
#
_cell.length_a   1.000
_cell.length_b   1.000
_cell.length_c   1.000
_cell.angle_alpha   90.00
_cell.angle_beta   90.00
_cell.angle_gamma   90.00
#
_symmetry.space_group_name_H-M   'P 1'
#
loop_
_entity.id
_entity.type
_entity.pdbx_description
1 polymer ?
#
loop_
_entity_poly.entity_id
_entity_poly.type
_entity_poly.pdbx_seq_one_letter_code
_entity_poly.pdbx_strand_id
1 'polypeptide(L)'
;MEQIAVFSLTTSKPLLMTAILKDGALVVNDVKPLPASAMEQRKKIPGAIATLRKSKFKVLVDEITPAVSAGTGASQVTLKTRHSDGRAAIIVGMERYRELKLQRLLSLPAQNKAAFDIPDSIVDTEYNSNGEEVYRVNWQDIRPEHILMILCCYATVYHNVSSVDYVQQMTGIVEKEHKGGIIAPFLSILGYEKTTSGSVQPKSLAGREVDEDTVIL
;
A
#
# COMPACT_ATOMS: atom_id res chain seq x y z
N MET A 1 15.29 3.83 -9.53
CA MET A 1 14.02 3.47 -10.19
C MET A 1 13.22 2.65 -9.20
N GLU A 2 12.01 3.10 -8.87
CA GLU A 2 11.13 2.41 -7.92
C GLU A 2 9.92 1.87 -8.68
N GLN A 3 9.57 0.60 -8.43
CA GLN A 3 8.41 -0.05 -9.03
C GLN A 3 7.27 -0.08 -8.02
N ILE A 4 6.11 0.39 -8.42
CA ILE A 4 4.95 0.58 -7.55
C ILE A 4 3.80 -0.26 -8.10
N ALA A 5 3.11 -0.97 -7.21
CA ALA A 5 1.85 -1.62 -7.50
C ALA A 5 0.81 -1.24 -6.45
N VAL A 6 -0.38 -0.85 -6.90
CA VAL A 6 -1.50 -0.45 -6.04
C VAL A 6 -2.71 -1.31 -6.37
N PHE A 7 -3.25 -1.98 -5.36
CA PHE A 7 -4.50 -2.73 -5.45
C PHE A 7 -5.61 -1.92 -4.80
N SER A 8 -6.64 -1.52 -5.54
CA SER A 8 -7.87 -0.92 -5.00
C SER A 8 -8.92 -2.00 -4.78
N LEU A 9 -9.20 -2.34 -3.51
CA LEU A 9 -10.17 -3.38 -3.15
C LEU A 9 -11.39 -2.86 -2.40
N THR A 10 -11.39 -1.60 -1.93
CA THR A 10 -12.52 -1.00 -1.19
C THR A 10 -13.65 -0.48 -2.09
N THR A 11 -13.63 -0.80 -3.39
CA THR A 11 -14.59 -0.28 -4.38
C THR A 11 -15.39 -1.38 -5.05
N SER A 12 -16.52 -1.00 -5.66
CA SER A 12 -17.35 -1.90 -6.47
C SER A 12 -16.66 -2.39 -7.75
N LYS A 13 -15.58 -1.71 -8.17
CA LYS A 13 -14.76 -2.07 -9.34
C LYS A 13 -13.29 -2.18 -8.89
N PRO A 14 -12.89 -3.33 -8.33
CA PRO A 14 -11.52 -3.55 -7.90
C PRO A 14 -10.53 -3.47 -9.08
N LEU A 15 -9.41 -2.79 -8.86
CA LEU A 15 -8.41 -2.54 -9.90
C LEU A 15 -6.99 -2.70 -9.36
N LEU A 16 -6.06 -3.09 -10.22
CA LEU A 16 -4.62 -3.07 -10.00
C LEU A 16 -4.00 -2.02 -10.91
N MET A 17 -3.17 -1.15 -10.37
CA MET A 17 -2.31 -0.24 -11.13
C MET A 17 -0.85 -0.61 -10.90
N THR A 18 -0.05 -0.62 -11.96
CA THR A 18 1.42 -0.69 -11.86
C THR A 18 2.05 0.57 -12.45
N ALA A 19 3.08 1.08 -11.77
CA ALA A 19 3.77 2.28 -12.17
C ALA A 19 5.27 2.19 -11.86
N ILE A 20 6.04 3.06 -12.49
CA ILE A 20 7.48 3.22 -12.27
C ILE A 20 7.76 4.68 -11.95
N LEU A 21 8.47 4.92 -10.85
CA LEU A 21 9.07 6.21 -10.53
C LEU A 21 10.52 6.22 -11.01
N LYS A 22 10.82 7.07 -12.00
CA LYS A 22 12.15 7.22 -12.59
C LYS A 22 12.44 8.70 -12.81
N ASP A 23 13.57 9.18 -12.28
CA ASP A 23 14.05 10.56 -12.48
C ASP A 23 12.99 11.61 -12.08
N GLY A 24 12.26 11.35 -10.99
CA GLY A 24 11.15 12.19 -10.52
C GLY A 24 9.83 12.02 -11.29
N ALA A 25 9.86 11.41 -12.48
CA ALA A 25 8.68 11.13 -13.28
C ALA A 25 7.96 9.84 -12.83
N LEU A 26 6.65 9.94 -12.62
CA LEU A 26 5.77 8.81 -12.35
C LEU A 26 5.12 8.37 -13.67
N VAL A 27 5.47 7.16 -14.10
CA VAL A 27 4.95 6.55 -15.33
C VAL A 27 4.04 5.39 -14.96
N VAL A 28 2.75 5.54 -15.23
CA VAL A 28 1.77 4.48 -15.05
C VAL A 28 1.85 3.54 -16.26
N ASN A 29 2.16 2.27 -16.01
CA ASN A 29 2.38 1.27 -17.04
C ASN A 29 1.09 0.61 -17.48
N ASP A 30 0.34 0.07 -16.51
CA ASP A 30 -0.78 -0.81 -16.79
C ASP A 30 -1.82 -0.75 -15.67
N VAL A 31 -3.08 -0.90 -16.05
CA VAL A 31 -4.24 -0.94 -15.14
C VAL A 31 -5.11 -2.13 -15.52
N LYS A 32 -5.30 -3.05 -14.57
CA LYS A 32 -6.05 -4.30 -14.77
C LYS A 32 -7.24 -4.39 -13.83
N PRO A 33 -8.40 -4.85 -14.30
CA PRO A 33 -9.50 -5.20 -13.41
C PRO A 33 -9.12 -6.40 -12.54
N LEU A 34 -9.61 -6.41 -11.31
CA LEU A 34 -9.47 -7.50 -10.35
C LEU A 34 -10.83 -8.17 -10.12
N PRO A 35 -10.87 -9.39 -9.55
CA PRO A 35 -12.12 -10.06 -9.21
C PRO A 35 -12.98 -9.20 -8.28
N ALA A 36 -14.27 -9.04 -8.58
CA ALA A 36 -15.20 -8.30 -7.72
C ALA A 36 -15.56 -9.07 -6.43
N SER A 37 -15.52 -10.40 -6.47
CA SER A 37 -15.84 -11.25 -5.32
C SER A 37 -14.72 -11.23 -4.27
N ALA A 38 -15.05 -10.86 -3.04
CA ALA A 38 -14.11 -10.87 -1.91
C ALA A 38 -13.48 -12.26 -1.66
N MET A 39 -14.24 -13.35 -1.88
CA MET A 39 -13.69 -14.71 -1.77
C MET A 39 -12.64 -14.98 -2.85
N GLU A 40 -12.90 -14.56 -4.09
CA GLU A 40 -11.95 -14.73 -5.18
C GLU A 40 -10.70 -13.86 -4.98
N GLN A 41 -10.88 -12.64 -4.46
CA GLN A 41 -9.78 -11.74 -4.12
C GLN A 41 -8.84 -12.40 -3.09
N ARG A 42 -9.38 -12.92 -1.99
CA ARG A 42 -8.60 -13.63 -0.95
C ARG A 42 -7.85 -14.84 -1.49
N LYS A 43 -8.42 -15.54 -2.49
CA LYS A 43 -7.79 -16.72 -3.09
C LYS A 43 -6.69 -16.36 -4.11
N LYS A 44 -6.92 -15.37 -4.96
CA LYS A 44 -6.07 -15.10 -6.14
C LYS A 44 -5.03 -13.98 -5.91
N ILE A 45 -5.39 -12.93 -5.18
CA ILE A 45 -4.55 -11.72 -5.08
C ILE A 45 -3.28 -11.92 -4.25
N PRO A 46 -3.27 -12.66 -3.12
CA PRO A 46 -2.04 -12.86 -2.35
C PRO A 46 -0.89 -13.47 -3.16
N GLY A 47 -1.18 -14.41 -4.07
CA GLY A 47 -0.18 -14.98 -4.98
C GLY A 47 0.37 -13.96 -5.99
N ALA A 48 -0.48 -13.07 -6.49
CA ALA A 48 -0.07 -11.97 -7.36
C ALA A 48 0.82 -10.97 -6.60
N ILE A 49 0.45 -10.61 -5.37
CA ILE A 49 1.26 -9.75 -4.50
C ILE A 49 2.64 -10.38 -4.28
N ALA A 50 2.71 -11.67 -3.92
CA ALA A 50 3.98 -12.35 -3.70
C ALA A 50 4.89 -12.31 -4.94
N THR A 51 4.31 -12.42 -6.14
CA THR A 51 5.05 -12.34 -7.41
C THR A 51 5.60 -10.93 -7.67
N LEU A 52 4.80 -9.90 -7.40
CA LEU A 52 5.23 -8.51 -7.49
C LEU A 52 6.33 -8.18 -6.46
N ARG A 53 6.17 -8.64 -5.22
CA ARG A 53 7.17 -8.45 -4.15
C ARG A 53 8.50 -9.14 -4.48
N LYS A 54 8.48 -10.35 -5.06
CA LYS A 54 9.69 -11.00 -5.59
C LYS A 54 10.37 -10.18 -6.68
N SER A 55 9.58 -9.46 -7.47
CA SER A 55 10.05 -8.53 -8.50
C SER A 55 10.44 -7.15 -7.93
N LYS A 56 10.55 -7.01 -6.60
CA LYS A 56 10.92 -5.79 -5.88
C LYS A 56 9.94 -4.62 -6.05
N PHE A 57 8.68 -4.91 -6.38
CA PHE A 57 7.64 -3.89 -6.33
C PHE A 57 7.36 -3.51 -4.88
N LYS A 58 7.20 -2.21 -4.64
CA LYS A 58 6.48 -1.69 -3.49
C LYS A 58 5.00 -1.87 -3.74
N VAL A 59 4.35 -2.63 -2.86
CA VAL A 59 2.94 -3.00 -3.03
C VAL A 59 2.10 -2.33 -1.95
N LEU A 60 1.14 -1.52 -2.37
CA LEU A 60 0.09 -0.97 -1.55
C LEU A 60 -1.22 -1.71 -1.82
N VAL A 61 -1.95 -2.05 -0.77
CA VAL A 61 -3.28 -2.67 -0.86
C VAL A 61 -4.27 -1.79 -0.11
N ASP A 62 -5.19 -1.21 -0.87
CA ASP A 62 -6.34 -0.49 -0.34
C ASP A 62 -7.39 -1.49 0.16
N GLU A 63 -7.41 -1.72 1.47
CA GLU A 63 -8.40 -2.54 2.15
C GLU A 63 -8.61 -2.06 3.60
N ILE A 64 -9.84 -2.18 4.10
CA ILE A 64 -10.19 -1.75 5.47
C ILE A 64 -9.69 -2.79 6.48
N THR A 65 -9.96 -4.05 6.21
CA THR A 65 -9.49 -5.19 7.01
C THR A 65 -8.39 -5.89 6.23
N PRO A 66 -7.24 -6.25 6.83
CA PRO A 66 -6.12 -6.87 6.14
C PRO A 66 -6.41 -8.34 5.77
N ALA A 67 -7.37 -8.58 4.89
CA ALA A 67 -7.77 -9.92 4.46
C ALA A 67 -6.91 -10.43 3.29
N VAL A 68 -6.33 -9.51 2.51
CA VAL A 68 -5.53 -9.82 1.32
C VAL A 68 -4.06 -9.48 1.53
N SER A 69 -3.73 -8.37 2.19
CA SER A 69 -2.34 -7.94 2.42
C SER A 69 -1.64 -8.69 3.55
N ALA A 70 -2.37 -9.20 4.54
CA ALA A 70 -1.78 -9.87 5.70
C ALA A 70 -0.86 -11.02 5.27
N GLY A 71 0.36 -11.04 5.81
CA GLY A 71 1.37 -12.07 5.52
C GLY A 71 2.00 -12.01 4.13
N THR A 72 1.58 -11.08 3.26
CA THR A 72 2.12 -10.98 1.88
C THR A 72 3.32 -10.04 1.75
N GLY A 73 3.61 -9.26 2.80
CA GLY A 73 4.63 -8.21 2.78
C GLY A 73 4.21 -6.95 2.01
N ALA A 74 2.95 -6.83 1.58
CA ALA A 74 2.38 -5.57 1.10
C ALA A 74 1.97 -4.67 2.28
N SER A 75 1.96 -3.36 2.03
CA SER A 75 1.43 -2.40 3.00
C SER A 75 -0.08 -2.26 2.83
N GLN A 76 -0.81 -2.56 3.89
CA GLN A 76 -2.21 -2.20 4.00
C GLN A 76 -2.33 -0.67 4.10
N VAL A 77 -3.13 -0.07 3.23
CA VAL A 77 -3.42 1.36 3.24
C VAL A 77 -4.90 1.60 2.98
N THR A 78 -5.36 2.81 3.24
CA THR A 78 -6.62 3.37 2.74
C THR A 78 -6.37 4.86 2.50
N LEU A 79 -7.29 5.55 1.84
CA LEU A 79 -7.23 7.02 1.71
C LEU A 79 -7.18 7.75 3.08
N LYS A 80 -7.62 7.09 4.16
CA LYS A 80 -7.62 7.63 5.53
C LYS A 80 -6.37 7.28 6.33
N THR A 81 -5.49 6.42 5.80
CA THR A 81 -4.23 6.05 6.47
C THR A 81 -3.42 7.31 6.76
N ARG A 82 -2.90 7.43 7.99
CA ARG A 82 -2.10 8.58 8.42
C ARG A 82 -0.67 8.44 7.91
N HIS A 83 -0.17 9.48 7.27
CA HIS A 83 1.24 9.63 6.92
C HIS A 83 2.06 10.01 8.16
N SER A 84 3.39 10.02 8.03
CA SER A 84 4.30 10.34 9.14
C SER A 84 4.15 11.75 9.71
N ASP A 85 3.61 12.69 8.93
CA ASP A 85 3.30 14.06 9.36
C ASP A 85 1.88 14.19 9.98
N GLY A 86 1.16 13.09 10.14
CA GLY A 86 -0.20 13.05 10.69
C GLY A 86 -1.31 13.39 9.69
N ARG A 87 -1.00 13.79 8.46
CA ARG A 87 -2.01 14.03 7.41
C ARG A 87 -2.49 12.72 6.80
N ALA A 88 -3.70 12.70 6.25
CA ALA A 88 -4.24 11.50 5.63
C ALA A 88 -3.58 11.24 4.26
N ALA A 89 -3.49 9.97 3.85
CA ALA A 89 -2.89 9.54 2.59
C ALA A 89 -3.53 10.21 1.37
N ILE A 90 -4.83 10.52 1.43
CA ILE A 90 -5.51 11.29 0.38
C ILE A 90 -4.92 12.70 0.22
N ILE A 91 -4.60 13.39 1.32
CA ILE A 91 -4.06 14.75 1.28
C ILE A 91 -2.66 14.74 0.67
N VAL A 92 -1.79 13.90 1.25
CA VAL A 92 -0.40 13.75 0.79
C VAL A 92 -0.34 13.26 -0.66
N GLY A 93 -1.21 12.30 -1.02
CA GLY A 93 -1.32 11.79 -2.39
C GLY A 93 -1.82 12.85 -3.38
N MET A 94 -2.78 13.69 -3.00
CA MET A 94 -3.28 14.79 -3.83
C MET A 94 -2.27 15.91 -4.02
N GLU A 95 -1.53 16.29 -2.98
CA GLU A 95 -0.43 17.25 -3.10
C GLU A 95 0.63 16.76 -4.06
N ARG A 96 1.06 15.50 -3.90
CA ARG A 96 2.03 14.88 -4.78
C ARG A 96 1.52 14.75 -6.22
N TYR A 97 0.23 14.43 -6.40
CA TYR A 97 -0.41 14.40 -7.71
C TYR A 97 -0.37 15.79 -8.39
N ARG A 98 -0.75 16.85 -7.66
CA ARG A 98 -0.71 18.23 -8.17
C ARG A 98 0.72 18.64 -8.54
N GLU A 99 1.69 18.33 -7.69
CA GLU A 99 3.11 18.59 -7.96
C GLU A 99 3.58 17.91 -9.25
N LEU A 100 3.34 16.60 -9.39
CA LEU A 100 3.72 15.84 -10.58
C LEU A 100 3.00 16.34 -11.85
N LYS A 101 1.73 16.73 -11.73
CA LYS A 101 0.93 17.28 -12.84
C LYS A 101 1.46 18.65 -13.29
N LEU A 102 1.73 19.55 -12.34
CA LEU A 102 2.28 20.89 -12.62
C LEU A 102 3.67 20.82 -13.25
N GLN A 103 4.53 19.92 -12.77
CA GLN A 103 5.88 19.71 -13.32
C GLN A 103 5.89 18.88 -14.62
N ARG A 104 4.72 18.43 -15.10
CA ARG A 104 4.59 17.53 -16.28
C ARG A 104 5.38 16.23 -16.14
N LEU A 105 5.53 15.75 -14.92
CA LEU A 105 6.24 14.51 -14.54
C LEU A 105 5.29 13.31 -14.41
N LEU A 106 4.06 13.45 -14.88
CA LEU A 106 3.03 12.43 -14.79
C LEU A 106 2.70 11.86 -16.18
N SER A 107 3.00 10.58 -16.39
CA SER A 107 2.66 9.86 -17.61
C SER A 107 1.55 8.84 -17.33
N LEU A 108 0.39 9.08 -17.92
CA LEU A 108 -0.81 8.25 -17.80
C LEU A 108 -0.89 7.21 -18.94
N PRO A 109 -1.53 6.05 -18.71
CA PRO A 109 -1.68 5.02 -19.74
C PRO A 109 -2.41 5.59 -20.95
N ALA A 110 -1.98 5.22 -22.17
CA ALA A 110 -2.52 5.79 -23.40
C ALA A 110 -4.04 5.60 -23.52
N GLN A 111 -4.53 4.46 -23.05
CA GLN A 111 -5.96 4.14 -22.97
C GLN A 111 -6.54 4.72 -21.67
N ASN A 112 -7.66 5.42 -21.79
CA ASN A 112 -8.45 5.92 -20.66
C ASN A 112 -7.77 6.97 -19.75
N LYS A 113 -6.91 7.84 -20.32
CA LYS A 113 -6.25 8.94 -19.58
C LYS A 113 -7.21 9.79 -18.74
N ALA A 114 -8.37 10.14 -19.32
CA ALA A 114 -9.35 11.01 -18.69
C ALA A 114 -9.94 10.43 -17.39
N ALA A 115 -10.00 9.10 -17.24
CA ALA A 115 -10.53 8.49 -16.01
C ALA A 115 -9.62 8.72 -14.79
N PHE A 116 -8.31 8.91 -15.02
CA PHE A 116 -7.31 9.15 -13.98
C PHE A 116 -7.08 10.64 -13.70
N ASP A 117 -7.77 11.54 -14.41
CA ASP A 117 -7.71 12.96 -14.10
C ASP A 117 -8.58 13.26 -12.87
N ILE A 118 -7.96 13.85 -11.85
CA ILE A 118 -8.59 14.08 -10.55
C ILE A 118 -8.94 15.57 -10.45
N PRO A 119 -10.22 15.93 -10.23
CA PRO A 119 -10.61 17.31 -9.96
C PRO A 119 -9.96 17.86 -8.68
N ASP A 120 -9.56 19.13 -8.70
CA ASP A 120 -9.00 19.78 -7.51
C ASP A 120 -10.00 19.89 -6.36
N SER A 121 -11.31 19.94 -6.67
CA SER A 121 -12.41 20.00 -5.72
C SER A 121 -12.63 18.74 -4.88
N ILE A 122 -11.85 17.67 -5.09
CA ILE A 122 -11.91 16.49 -4.21
C ILE A 122 -11.42 16.83 -2.80
N VAL A 123 -10.46 17.74 -2.69
CA VAL A 123 -9.87 18.17 -1.41
C VAL A 123 -9.80 19.68 -1.37
N ASP A 124 -10.64 20.26 -0.52
CA ASP A 124 -10.64 21.68 -0.19
C ASP A 124 -9.90 21.91 1.13
N THR A 125 -9.07 22.95 1.19
CA THR A 125 -8.37 23.37 2.40
C THR A 125 -9.08 24.60 2.98
N GLU A 126 -9.55 24.47 4.21
CA GLU A 126 -10.09 25.57 5.01
C GLU A 126 -9.16 25.83 6.19
N TYR A 127 -9.26 27.02 6.79
CA TYR A 127 -8.58 27.34 8.04
C TYR A 127 -9.62 27.49 9.14
N ASN A 128 -9.41 26.80 10.27
CA ASN A 128 -10.27 27.00 11.43
C ASN A 128 -9.98 28.35 12.13
N SER A 129 -10.78 28.69 13.13
CA SER A 129 -10.60 29.93 13.91
C SER A 129 -9.26 30.02 14.65
N ASN A 130 -8.55 28.89 14.79
CA ASN A 130 -7.22 28.81 15.39
C ASN A 130 -6.09 28.94 14.36
N GLY A 131 -6.41 29.09 13.07
CA GLY A 131 -5.45 29.16 11.98
C GLY A 131 -4.87 27.80 11.54
N GLU A 132 -5.45 26.69 11.99
CA GLU A 132 -5.03 25.34 11.58
C GLU A 132 -5.72 24.93 10.27
N GLU A 133 -4.99 24.21 9.43
CA GLU A 133 -5.52 23.65 8.17
C GLU A 133 -6.50 22.51 8.44
N VAL A 134 -7.71 22.66 7.93
CA VAL A 134 -8.78 21.65 7.94
C VAL A 134 -9.10 21.25 6.51
N TYR A 135 -8.87 19.98 6.20
CA TYR A 135 -9.15 19.44 4.87
C TYR A 135 -10.57 18.87 4.78
N ARG A 136 -11.37 19.37 3.84
CA ARG A 136 -12.67 18.80 3.49
C ARG A 136 -12.53 17.91 2.26
N VAL A 137 -12.89 16.64 2.43
CA VAL A 137 -12.81 15.64 1.36
C VAL A 137 -14.21 15.33 0.86
N ASN A 138 -14.43 15.50 -0.43
CA ASN A 138 -15.66 15.05 -1.09
C ASN A 138 -15.56 13.57 -1.46
N TRP A 139 -15.95 12.71 -0.52
CA TRP A 139 -15.87 11.25 -0.69
C TRP A 139 -16.76 10.68 -1.79
N GLN A 140 -17.85 11.37 -2.16
CA GLN A 140 -18.82 10.87 -3.13
C GLN A 140 -18.30 10.92 -4.57
N ASP A 141 -17.43 11.88 -4.86
CA ASP A 141 -16.85 12.10 -6.19
C ASP A 141 -15.57 11.28 -6.45
N ILE A 142 -15.13 10.48 -5.47
CA ILE A 142 -13.94 9.65 -5.59
C ILE A 142 -14.29 8.36 -6.36
N ARG A 143 -13.79 8.29 -7.60
CA ARG A 143 -13.87 7.09 -8.44
C ARG A 143 -12.77 6.07 -8.11
N PRO A 144 -12.93 4.78 -8.43
CA PRO A 144 -11.89 3.77 -8.25
C PRO A 144 -10.55 4.13 -8.91
N GLU A 145 -10.60 4.73 -10.10
CA GLU A 145 -9.43 5.21 -10.81
C GLU A 145 -8.71 6.35 -10.05
N HIS A 146 -9.45 7.21 -9.33
CA HIS A 146 -8.87 8.23 -8.47
C HIS A 146 -8.14 7.61 -7.28
N ILE A 147 -8.73 6.58 -6.64
CA ILE A 147 -8.09 5.89 -5.52
C ILE A 147 -6.73 5.32 -5.92
N LEU A 148 -6.68 4.61 -7.05
CA LEU A 148 -5.43 4.08 -7.59
C LEU A 148 -4.40 5.18 -7.80
N MET A 149 -4.82 6.27 -8.41
CA MET A 149 -3.91 7.35 -8.78
C MET A 149 -3.38 8.10 -7.54
N ILE A 150 -4.26 8.42 -6.58
CA ILE A 150 -3.90 9.06 -5.31
C ILE A 150 -2.95 8.18 -4.52
N LEU A 151 -3.26 6.89 -4.38
CA LEU A 151 -2.41 5.96 -3.65
C LEU A 151 -1.09 5.68 -4.39
N CYS A 152 -1.08 5.71 -5.73
CA CYS A 152 0.15 5.59 -6.50
C CYS A 152 1.05 6.81 -6.31
N CYS A 153 0.48 8.02 -6.26
CA CYS A 153 1.23 9.23 -5.95
C CYS A 153 1.72 9.21 -4.50
N TYR A 154 0.87 8.82 -3.55
CA TYR A 154 1.23 8.61 -2.15
C TYR A 154 2.37 7.59 -2.00
N ALA A 155 2.38 6.52 -2.79
CA ALA A 155 3.44 5.53 -2.78
C ALA A 155 4.81 6.13 -3.11
N THR A 156 4.91 7.26 -3.82
CA THR A 156 6.21 7.90 -4.12
C THR A 156 6.86 8.57 -2.90
N VAL A 157 6.09 8.84 -1.85
CA VAL A 157 6.56 9.52 -0.62
C VAL A 157 6.35 8.68 0.65
N TYR A 158 5.51 7.64 0.58
CA TYR A 158 5.27 6.72 1.68
C TYR A 158 6.41 5.72 1.84
N HIS A 159 7.03 5.61 3.00
CA HIS A 159 7.97 4.54 3.29
C HIS A 159 7.49 3.72 4.48
N ASN A 160 7.34 2.41 4.30
CA ASN A 160 6.95 1.53 5.39
C ASN A 160 8.16 1.24 6.28
N VAL A 161 8.28 1.96 7.40
CA VAL A 161 9.42 1.84 8.32
C VAL A 161 9.53 0.48 9.00
N SER A 162 8.43 -0.27 9.11
CA SER A 162 8.45 -1.64 9.63
C SER A 162 8.76 -2.67 8.56
N SER A 163 8.86 -2.27 7.29
CA SER A 163 9.20 -3.21 6.23
C SER A 163 10.69 -3.57 6.25
N VAL A 164 10.98 -4.84 6.02
CA VAL A 164 12.35 -5.34 5.88
C VAL A 164 13.09 -4.60 4.77
N ASP A 165 12.42 -4.27 3.66
CA ASP A 165 13.01 -3.53 2.55
C ASP A 165 13.53 -2.16 3.01
N TYR A 166 12.75 -1.44 3.82
CA TYR A 166 13.15 -0.15 4.35
C TYR A 166 14.35 -0.30 5.29
N VAL A 167 14.34 -1.30 6.18
CA VAL A 167 15.46 -1.57 7.07
C VAL A 167 16.72 -1.94 6.29
N GLN A 168 16.60 -2.75 5.24
CA GLN A 168 17.72 -3.11 4.36
C GLN A 168 18.30 -1.88 3.63
N GLN A 169 17.44 -1.00 3.12
CA GLN A 169 17.85 0.25 2.48
C GLN A 169 18.58 1.18 3.46
N MET A 170 18.05 1.32 4.69
CA MET A 170 18.63 2.19 5.72
C MET A 170 19.95 1.66 6.28
N THR A 171 20.05 0.35 6.46
CA THR A 171 21.27 -0.27 7.02
C THR A 171 22.38 -0.43 5.97
N GLY A 172 22.08 -0.24 4.68
CA GLY A 172 23.02 -0.45 3.59
C GLY A 172 23.41 -1.92 3.40
N ILE A 173 22.69 -2.84 4.03
CA ILE A 173 23.02 -4.28 4.05
C ILE A 173 22.41 -4.93 2.83
N VAL A 174 23.01 -4.63 1.69
CA VAL A 174 22.82 -5.36 0.43
C VAL A 174 23.60 -6.65 0.55
N GLU A 175 23.00 -7.72 1.08
CA GLU A 175 23.41 -9.15 0.97
C GLU A 175 24.92 -9.47 0.98
N LYS A 176 25.77 -8.60 1.52
CA LYS A 176 27.17 -8.91 1.77
C LYS A 176 27.16 -9.59 3.12
N GLU A 177 27.40 -10.89 3.10
CA GLU A 177 27.68 -11.70 4.28
C GLU A 177 28.58 -10.91 5.24
N HIS A 178 27.99 -10.28 6.24
CA HIS A 178 28.71 -9.71 7.36
C HIS A 178 28.25 -10.47 8.58
N LYS A 179 28.95 -11.59 8.81
CA LYS A 179 28.86 -12.41 10.02
C LYS A 179 29.46 -11.73 11.26
N GLY A 180 29.76 -10.42 11.21
CA GLY A 180 30.35 -9.69 12.31
C GLY A 180 30.00 -8.21 12.26
N GLY A 181 29.29 -7.73 13.28
CA GLY A 181 28.92 -6.33 13.47
C GLY A 181 27.81 -6.20 14.52
N ILE A 182 27.71 -5.03 15.16
CA ILE A 182 26.73 -4.74 16.23
C ILE A 182 25.28 -4.88 15.72
N ILE A 183 25.06 -4.72 14.41
CA ILE A 183 23.74 -4.80 13.77
C ILE A 183 23.36 -6.26 13.41
N ALA A 184 24.30 -7.20 13.39
CA ALA A 184 24.05 -8.58 12.96
C ALA A 184 22.97 -9.32 13.80
N PRO A 185 22.92 -9.18 15.14
CA PRO A 185 21.85 -9.76 15.94
C PRO A 185 20.47 -9.19 15.58
N PHE A 186 20.36 -7.88 15.35
CA PHE A 186 19.10 -7.24 14.98
C PHE A 186 18.55 -7.77 13.63
N LEU A 187 19.42 -7.97 12.64
CA LEU A 187 19.03 -8.52 11.34
C LEU A 187 18.59 -9.99 11.43
N SER A 188 19.22 -10.78 12.30
CA SER A 188 18.81 -12.17 12.51
C SER A 188 17.38 -12.29 13.06
N ILE A 189 16.97 -11.35 13.92
CA ILE A 189 15.60 -11.28 14.45
C ILE A 189 14.61 -10.94 13.34
N LEU A 190 14.92 -9.94 12.48
CA LEU A 190 14.08 -9.58 11.34
C LEU A 190 13.96 -10.73 10.31
N GLY A 191 15.06 -11.45 10.07
CA GLY A 191 15.06 -12.65 9.22
C GLY A 191 14.18 -13.76 9.79
N TYR A 192 14.18 -13.93 11.12
CA TYR A 192 13.34 -14.90 11.82
C TYR A 192 11.84 -14.53 11.77
N GLU A 193 11.48 -13.25 11.87
CA GLU A 193 10.10 -12.82 11.65
C GLU A 193 9.61 -13.17 10.24
N LYS A 194 10.42 -12.98 9.19
CA LYS A 194 10.04 -13.36 7.82
C LYS A 194 9.64 -14.84 7.69
N THR A 195 10.32 -15.75 8.39
CA THR A 195 9.95 -17.18 8.44
C THR A 195 8.72 -17.47 9.29
N THR A 196 8.50 -16.68 10.34
CA THR A 196 7.43 -16.90 11.31
C THR A 196 6.11 -16.27 10.83
N SER A 197 6.13 -15.08 10.24
CA SER A 197 4.96 -14.41 9.66
C SER A 197 4.37 -15.13 8.45
N GLY A 198 5.17 -15.94 7.74
CA GLY A 198 4.69 -16.80 6.66
C GLY A 198 4.12 -18.15 7.15
N SER A 199 4.33 -18.53 8.41
CA SER A 199 4.00 -19.85 8.94
C SER A 199 3.08 -19.87 10.16
N VAL A 200 2.81 -18.72 10.77
CA VAL A 200 1.90 -18.64 11.94
C VAL A 200 0.54 -18.13 11.49
N GLN A 201 -0.23 -19.01 10.86
CA GLN A 201 -1.62 -19.10 11.28
C GLN A 201 -1.59 -19.62 12.71
N PRO A 202 -2.13 -18.91 13.72
CA PRO A 202 -2.39 -19.57 14.99
C PRO A 202 -3.28 -20.78 14.68
N LYS A 203 -2.85 -21.98 15.10
CA LYS A 203 -3.72 -23.15 15.12
C LYS A 203 -4.95 -22.75 15.91
N SER A 204 -6.07 -22.58 15.21
CA SER A 204 -7.43 -22.47 15.74
C SER A 204 -7.59 -21.60 16.99
N LEU A 205 -8.18 -20.42 16.84
CA LEU A 205 -8.81 -19.69 17.95
C LEU A 205 -10.13 -20.36 18.41
N ALA A 206 -10.54 -21.47 17.80
CA ALA A 206 -11.59 -22.30 18.36
C ALA A 206 -10.95 -23.17 19.45
N GLY A 207 -11.47 -23.01 20.66
CA GLY A 207 -11.08 -23.74 21.85
C GLY A 207 -10.97 -25.24 21.64
N ARG A 208 -10.20 -25.90 22.50
CA ARG A 208 -10.01 -27.36 22.44
C ARG A 208 -11.26 -28.01 23.03
N GLU A 209 -12.02 -28.72 22.19
CA GLU A 209 -13.06 -29.66 22.66
C GLU A 209 -12.37 -30.76 23.48
N VAL A 210 -12.82 -30.92 24.71
CA VAL A 210 -12.37 -31.99 25.62
C VAL A 210 -13.39 -33.12 25.64
N ASP A 211 -14.68 -32.83 25.41
CA ASP A 211 -15.78 -33.78 25.28
C ASP A 211 -16.98 -33.14 24.53
N GLU A 212 -18.01 -33.91 24.17
CA GLU A 212 -19.19 -33.45 23.38
C GLU A 212 -19.90 -32.22 23.99
N ASP A 213 -19.77 -32.00 25.30
CA ASP A 213 -20.42 -30.89 26.03
C ASP A 213 -19.41 -29.92 26.68
N THR A 214 -18.12 -29.95 26.35
CA THR A 214 -17.15 -29.03 26.98
C THR A 214 -16.05 -28.53 26.04
N VAL A 215 -16.06 -27.21 25.82
CA VAL A 215 -15.04 -26.46 25.08
C VAL A 215 -14.25 -25.57 26.04
N ILE A 216 -12.92 -25.68 26.03
CA ILE A 216 -12.04 -24.73 26.72
C ILE A 216 -11.60 -23.68 25.71
N LEU A 217 -12.07 -22.44 25.89
CA LEU A 217 -11.65 -21.25 25.14
C LEU A 217 -10.21 -20.84 25.49
#